data_AF-A0A0P0V3J5-F1
#
_entry.id   AF-A0A0P0V3J5-F1
#
_cell.length_a   1.000
_cell.length_b   1.000
_cell.length_c   1.000
_cell.angle_alpha   90.00
_cell.angle_beta   90.00
_cell.angle_gamma   90.00
#
_symmetry.space_group_name_H-M   'P 1'
#
loop_
_entity.id
_entity.type
_entity.pdbx_description
1 polymer ?
#
loop_
_entity_poly.entity_id
_entity_poly.type
_entity_poly.pdbx_seq_one_letter_code
_entity_poly.pdbx_strand_id
1 'polypeptide(L)'
;LYLCSIFICSCSLAFTNFSITQIIIFCNGCNGQAEPSQAYEKDLSTIDEAMIPIDLMQSHDEFINAVKSRLTKLEMMRHVFDQNGIKGAIAAVAKLPDNAVQADVVSTLKRKLDLFSLDIFLSFLPVLAGLLTSKAERHAIVSLELLLDLIKIFGPVIRSTLSAHSAVGVDIQAEQRLQRCSRCFNHLQKIQQVLHPLIMRGGQSAQLAQELNLSLHDLVVI
;
A
#
# COMPACT_ATOMS: atom_id res chain seq x y z
N LEU A 1 27.14 -12.45 13.85
CA LEU A 1 27.35 -12.01 12.45
C LEU A 1 26.55 -12.92 11.53
N TYR A 2 26.99 -14.16 11.22
CA TYR A 2 26.32 -15.11 10.30
C TYR A 2 24.78 -15.21 10.38
N LEU A 3 24.19 -15.29 11.58
CA LEU A 3 22.73 -15.32 11.75
C LEU A 3 22.06 -14.01 11.34
N CYS A 4 22.64 -12.86 11.71
CA CYS A 4 22.16 -11.55 11.27
C CYS A 4 22.29 -11.44 9.76
N SER A 5 23.34 -12.02 9.18
CA SER A 5 23.60 -12.00 7.76
C SER A 5 22.69 -12.91 6.94
N ILE A 6 22.42 -14.14 7.40
CA ILE A 6 21.42 -15.03 6.80
C ILE A 6 20.03 -14.42 6.97
N PHE A 7 19.76 -13.77 8.11
CA PHE A 7 18.56 -12.95 8.25
C PHE A 7 18.51 -11.86 7.18
N ILE A 8 19.57 -11.07 6.97
CA ILE A 8 19.60 -10.00 5.96
C ILE A 8 19.46 -10.56 4.54
N CYS A 9 20.11 -11.67 4.21
CA CYS A 9 20.07 -12.28 2.87
C CYS A 9 18.69 -12.90 2.56
N SER A 10 18.14 -13.72 3.48
CA SER A 10 16.77 -14.26 3.35
C SER A 10 15.70 -13.17 3.49
N CYS A 11 15.97 -12.11 4.25
CA CYS A 11 15.03 -11.02 4.46
C CYS A 11 15.17 -9.88 3.45
N SER A 12 16.19 -9.78 2.59
CA SER A 12 16.28 -8.66 1.63
C SER A 12 15.01 -8.60 0.75
N LEU A 13 14.54 -9.78 0.29
CA LEU A 13 13.24 -9.95 -0.36
C LEU A 13 12.05 -9.68 0.59
N ALA A 14 12.11 -10.13 1.85
CA ALA A 14 11.03 -9.91 2.82
C ALA A 14 10.88 -8.44 3.24
N PHE A 15 11.96 -7.67 3.36
CA PHE A 15 11.97 -6.28 3.80
C PHE A 15 11.39 -5.31 2.78
N THR A 16 11.51 -5.62 1.49
CA THR A 16 10.72 -4.88 0.49
C THR A 16 9.22 -4.95 0.79
N ASN A 17 8.76 -6.02 1.46
CA ASN A 17 7.39 -6.22 1.92
C ASN A 17 7.12 -5.69 3.33
N PHE A 18 8.06 -5.08 4.05
CA PHE A 18 7.78 -4.47 5.37
C PHE A 18 7.52 -2.96 5.24
N SER A 19 6.75 -2.39 6.15
CA SER A 19 6.64 -0.93 6.28
C SER A 19 7.97 -0.33 6.70
N ILE A 20 8.27 0.91 6.32
CA ILE A 20 9.43 1.61 6.91
C ILE A 20 9.37 1.62 8.44
N THR A 21 8.18 1.69 9.04
CA THR A 21 8.01 1.63 10.50
C THR A 21 8.45 0.27 11.04
N GLN A 22 8.09 -0.82 10.36
CA GLN A 22 8.49 -2.18 10.74
C GLN A 22 9.98 -2.42 10.49
N ILE A 23 10.54 -1.87 9.41
CA ILE A 23 11.99 -1.92 9.12
C ILE A 23 12.75 -1.21 10.25
N ILE A 24 12.32 -0.01 10.66
CA ILE A 24 12.96 0.73 11.76
C ILE A 24 12.86 -0.05 13.08
N ILE A 25 11.69 -0.60 13.43
CA ILE A 25 11.51 -1.41 14.64
C ILE A 25 12.41 -2.65 14.59
N PHE A 26 12.46 -3.34 13.45
CA PHE A 26 13.31 -4.52 13.27
C PHE A 26 14.80 -4.17 13.42
N CYS A 27 15.27 -3.12 12.73
CA CYS A 27 16.65 -2.64 12.86
C CYS A 27 17.00 -2.25 14.30
N ASN A 28 16.08 -1.58 15.02
CA ASN A 28 16.29 -1.25 16.43
C ASN A 28 16.31 -2.49 17.34
N GLY A 29 15.48 -3.49 17.06
CA GLY A 29 15.44 -4.76 17.80
C GLY A 29 16.71 -5.60 17.61
N CYS A 30 17.28 -5.61 16.40
CA CYS A 30 18.53 -6.31 16.11
C CYS A 30 19.75 -5.74 16.82
N ASN A 31 19.73 -4.48 17.26
CA ASN A 31 20.79 -3.93 18.11
C ASN A 31 20.82 -4.54 19.52
N GLY A 32 19.82 -5.36 19.90
CA GLY A 32 19.62 -5.80 21.28
C GLY A 32 20.08 -7.21 21.66
N GLN A 33 20.22 -8.18 20.75
CA GLN A 33 20.53 -9.57 21.14
C GLN A 33 21.28 -10.32 20.06
N ALA A 34 22.51 -10.72 20.35
CA ALA A 34 23.24 -11.74 19.60
C ALA A 34 23.77 -12.79 20.59
N GLU A 35 22.93 -13.74 21.01
CA GLU A 35 23.41 -14.99 21.57
C GLU A 35 23.51 -16.05 20.46
N PRO A 36 24.67 -16.71 20.29
CA PRO A 36 24.87 -17.71 19.26
C PRO A 36 24.21 -19.03 19.68
N SER A 37 23.07 -19.36 19.09
CA SER A 37 22.54 -20.74 19.13
C SER A 37 23.21 -21.59 18.05
N GLN A 38 23.93 -22.62 18.48
CA GLN A 38 24.53 -23.66 17.65
C GLN A 38 23.45 -24.66 17.22
N ALA A 39 23.06 -24.70 15.94
CA ALA A 39 22.53 -25.89 15.26
C ALA A 39 21.96 -25.54 13.86
N TYR A 40 22.79 -25.62 12.81
CA TYR A 40 22.41 -26.15 11.49
C TYR A 40 23.66 -26.29 10.59
N GLU A 41 24.47 -27.31 10.84
CA GLU A 41 25.36 -27.85 9.80
C GLU A 41 24.64 -29.01 9.14
N LYS A 42 23.86 -28.73 8.09
CA LYS A 42 23.51 -29.74 7.09
C LYS A 42 23.01 -29.07 5.81
N ASP A 43 23.65 -29.43 4.70
CA ASP A 43 23.33 -29.08 3.30
C ASP A 43 23.89 -27.76 2.71
N LEU A 44 25.16 -27.43 3.01
CA LEU A 44 25.91 -26.40 2.28
C LEU A 44 27.12 -26.94 1.49
N SER A 45 27.00 -28.09 0.82
CA SER A 45 28.14 -28.72 0.13
C SER A 45 28.37 -28.26 -1.32
N THR A 46 27.78 -27.14 -1.76
CA THR A 46 27.93 -26.65 -3.15
C THR A 46 28.17 -25.14 -3.29
N ILE A 47 28.16 -24.38 -2.19
CA ILE A 47 28.49 -22.94 -2.25
C ILE A 47 29.97 -22.80 -1.89
N ASP A 48 30.74 -22.10 -2.73
CA ASP A 48 32.13 -21.73 -2.41
C ASP A 48 32.12 -20.91 -1.12
N GLU A 49 32.67 -21.49 -0.04
CA GLU A 49 32.72 -20.86 1.28
C GLU A 49 33.36 -19.47 1.24
N ALA A 50 34.25 -19.22 0.28
CA ALA A 50 34.87 -17.91 0.07
C ALA A 50 33.92 -16.87 -0.54
N MET A 51 32.88 -17.29 -1.26
CA MET A 51 31.86 -16.40 -1.84
C MET A 51 30.78 -16.00 -0.83
N ILE A 52 30.53 -16.83 0.20
CA ILE A 52 29.46 -16.57 1.18
C ILE A 52 29.59 -15.18 1.84
N PRO A 53 30.77 -14.74 2.36
CA PRO A 53 30.89 -13.41 2.96
C PRO A 53 30.71 -12.28 1.93
N ILE A 54 31.11 -12.50 0.68
CA ILE A 54 31.03 -11.50 -0.40
C ILE A 54 29.57 -11.29 -0.82
N ASP A 55 28.87 -12.37 -1.18
CA ASP A 55 27.44 -12.35 -1.55
C ASP A 55 26.60 -11.73 -0.45
N LEU A 56 26.99 -12.01 0.78
CA LEU A 56 26.35 -11.48 1.95
C LEU A 56 26.55 -9.97 2.12
N MET A 57 27.79 -9.49 2.00
CA MET A 57 28.09 -8.06 2.06
C MET A 57 27.37 -7.30 0.93
N GLN A 58 27.32 -7.86 -0.28
CA GLN A 58 26.57 -7.29 -1.40
C GLN A 58 25.07 -7.20 -1.10
N SER A 59 24.46 -8.28 -0.61
CA SER A 59 23.04 -8.30 -0.22
C SER A 59 22.71 -7.27 0.87
N HIS A 60 23.64 -7.07 1.81
CA HIS A 60 23.52 -6.07 2.86
C HIS A 60 23.59 -4.65 2.31
N ASP A 61 24.52 -4.36 1.39
CA ASP A 61 24.64 -3.05 0.76
C ASP A 61 23.42 -2.73 -0.12
N GLU A 62 22.88 -3.72 -0.84
CA GLU A 62 21.61 -3.58 -1.57
C GLU A 62 20.45 -3.23 -0.63
N PHE A 63 20.34 -3.93 0.50
CA PHE A 63 19.33 -3.66 1.52
C PHE A 63 19.48 -2.23 2.09
N ILE A 64 20.70 -1.83 2.49
CA ILE A 64 20.95 -0.48 2.99
C ILE A 64 20.59 0.57 1.95
N ASN A 65 20.97 0.37 0.68
CA ASN A 65 20.68 1.30 -0.40
C ASN A 65 19.17 1.39 -0.67
N ALA A 66 18.45 0.27 -0.62
CA ALA A 66 16.99 0.25 -0.73
C ALA A 66 16.32 1.03 0.42
N VAL A 67 16.76 0.82 1.66
CA VAL A 67 16.23 1.54 2.84
C VAL A 67 16.55 3.04 2.77
N LYS A 68 17.78 3.41 2.43
CA LYS A 68 18.18 4.82 2.24
C LYS A 68 17.37 5.49 1.14
N SER A 69 17.23 4.84 -0.01
CA SER A 69 16.40 5.34 -1.12
C SER A 69 14.95 5.56 -0.69
N ARG A 70 14.37 4.61 0.04
CA ARG A 70 13.00 4.69 0.55
C ARG A 70 12.84 5.82 1.57
N LEU A 71 13.81 6.00 2.46
CA LEU A 71 13.84 7.13 3.41
C LEU A 71 13.86 8.47 2.66
N THR A 72 14.82 8.69 1.74
CA THR A 72 14.90 9.93 0.97
C THR A 72 13.59 10.24 0.24
N LYS A 73 12.97 9.22 -0.38
CA LYS A 73 11.68 9.39 -1.06
C LYS A 73 10.57 9.77 -0.10
N LEU A 74 10.48 9.15 1.08
CA LEU A 74 9.47 9.49 2.09
C LEU A 74 9.68 10.87 2.70
N GLU A 75 10.93 11.31 2.87
CA GLU A 75 11.24 12.68 3.30
C GLU A 75 10.82 13.71 2.25
N MET A 76 11.04 13.40 0.96
CA MET A 76 10.50 14.20 -0.14
C MET A 76 8.97 14.23 -0.08
N MET A 77 8.30 13.09 0.14
CA MET A 77 6.84 13.06 0.27
C MET A 77 6.32 13.90 1.45
N ARG A 78 7.01 13.88 2.59
CA ARG A 78 6.73 14.75 3.74
C ARG A 78 6.84 16.22 3.35
N HIS A 79 7.92 16.60 2.68
CA HIS A 79 8.12 17.97 2.21
C HIS A 79 7.02 18.44 1.24
N VAL A 80 6.62 17.60 0.29
CA VAL A 80 5.50 17.90 -0.63
C VAL A 80 4.18 18.00 0.14
N PHE A 81 3.95 17.16 1.14
CA PHE A 81 2.76 17.25 1.98
C PHE A 81 2.70 18.59 2.73
N ASP A 82 3.81 19.04 3.30
CA ASP A 82 3.88 20.30 4.04
C ASP A 82 3.68 21.53 3.12
N GLN A 83 4.17 21.47 1.87
CA GLN A 83 4.07 22.59 0.90
C GLN A 83 2.76 22.62 0.11
N ASN A 84 2.25 21.46 -0.29
CA ASN A 84 1.15 21.33 -1.25
C ASN A 84 -0.08 20.59 -0.69
N GLY A 85 -0.03 20.20 0.58
CA GLY A 85 -1.07 19.44 1.26
C GLY A 85 -1.23 18.02 0.70
N ILE A 86 -2.26 17.32 1.19
CA ILE A 86 -2.55 15.92 0.83
C ILE A 86 -2.74 15.71 -0.67
N LYS A 87 -3.39 16.65 -1.38
CA LYS A 87 -3.63 16.53 -2.82
C LYS A 87 -2.33 16.60 -3.62
N GLY A 88 -1.42 17.50 -3.25
CA GLY A 88 -0.09 17.58 -3.85
C GLY A 88 0.74 16.34 -3.57
N ALA A 89 0.70 15.83 -2.33
CA ALA A 89 1.37 14.59 -1.96
C ALA A 89 0.83 13.39 -2.75
N ILE A 90 -0.49 13.27 -2.95
CA ILE A 90 -1.06 12.19 -3.78
C ILE A 90 -0.60 12.31 -5.23
N ALA A 91 -0.60 13.52 -5.80
CA ALA A 91 -0.13 13.74 -7.15
C ALA A 91 1.36 13.39 -7.33
N ALA A 92 2.19 13.67 -6.32
CA ALA A 92 3.60 13.30 -6.32
C ALA A 92 3.80 11.78 -6.14
N VAL A 93 3.06 11.14 -5.23
CA VAL A 93 3.18 9.69 -4.99
C VAL A 93 2.71 8.87 -6.19
N ALA A 94 1.69 9.34 -6.90
CA ALA A 94 1.19 8.71 -8.12
C ALA A 94 2.21 8.72 -9.26
N LYS A 95 3.13 9.70 -9.27
CA LYS A 95 4.22 9.81 -10.25
C LYS A 95 5.47 9.07 -9.84
N LEU A 96 5.55 8.63 -8.58
CA LEU A 96 6.72 7.92 -8.06
C LEU A 96 6.60 6.43 -8.43
N PRO A 97 7.53 5.86 -9.22
CA PRO A 97 7.51 4.44 -9.61
C PRO A 97 8.07 3.54 -8.49
N ASP A 98 7.59 3.73 -7.26
CA ASP A 98 8.03 2.98 -6.08
C ASP A 98 6.82 2.55 -5.24
N ASN A 99 6.38 1.30 -5.47
CA ASN A 99 5.23 0.72 -4.78
C ASN A 99 5.44 0.61 -3.26
N ALA A 100 6.68 0.44 -2.80
CA ALA A 100 6.96 0.31 -1.38
C ALA A 100 6.77 1.65 -0.65
N VAL A 101 7.21 2.75 -1.28
CA VAL A 101 6.94 4.11 -0.81
C VAL A 101 5.44 4.43 -0.89
N GLN A 102 4.78 4.10 -1.99
CA GLN A 102 3.32 4.27 -2.12
C GLN A 102 2.57 3.53 -1.01
N ALA A 103 2.91 2.27 -0.73
CA ALA A 103 2.31 1.49 0.34
C ALA A 103 2.56 2.08 1.74
N ASP A 104 3.71 2.71 1.98
CA ASP A 104 3.96 3.43 3.24
C ASP A 104 3.11 4.69 3.37
N VAL A 105 2.97 5.46 2.30
CA VAL A 105 2.09 6.62 2.27
C VAL A 105 0.63 6.18 2.52
N VAL A 106 0.16 5.13 1.84
CA VAL A 106 -1.16 4.53 2.08
C VAL A 106 -1.32 4.11 3.55
N SER A 107 -0.35 3.39 4.10
CA SER A 107 -0.41 2.94 5.50
C SER A 107 -0.46 4.10 6.50
N THR A 108 0.19 5.22 6.16
CA THR A 108 0.21 6.44 6.99
C THR A 108 -1.12 7.18 6.90
N LEU A 109 -1.67 7.32 5.69
CA LEU A 109 -2.96 7.96 5.45
C LEU A 109 -4.13 7.16 6.01
N LYS A 110 -4.03 5.82 6.05
CA LYS A 110 -5.03 4.96 6.73
C LYS A 110 -5.21 5.31 8.21
N ARG A 111 -4.16 5.80 8.88
CA ARG A 111 -4.25 6.26 10.28
C ARG A 111 -4.81 7.68 10.44
N LYS A 112 -5.09 8.38 9.35
CA LYS A 112 -5.53 9.78 9.29
C LYS A 112 -6.67 9.96 8.29
N LEU A 113 -7.75 9.19 8.47
CA LEU A 113 -8.90 9.20 7.58
C LEU A 113 -9.63 10.56 7.55
N ASP A 114 -9.46 11.38 8.59
CA ASP A 114 -9.97 12.76 8.70
C ASP A 114 -9.42 13.70 7.60
N LEU A 115 -8.28 13.37 6.99
CA LEU A 115 -7.70 14.14 5.90
C LEU A 115 -8.40 13.89 4.54
N PHE A 116 -9.25 12.86 4.45
CA PHE A 116 -9.92 12.53 3.20
C PHE A 116 -11.21 13.32 3.03
N SER A 117 -11.35 13.92 1.85
CA SER A 117 -12.62 14.31 1.26
C SER A 117 -12.90 13.42 0.04
N LEU A 118 -14.11 13.50 -0.53
CA LEU A 118 -14.45 12.75 -1.75
C LEU A 118 -13.49 13.08 -2.92
N ASP A 119 -13.03 14.34 -3.00
CA ASP A 119 -12.07 14.77 -4.03
C ASP A 119 -10.67 14.17 -3.82
N ILE A 120 -10.24 14.08 -2.56
CA ILE A 120 -8.98 13.40 -2.19
C ILE A 120 -9.08 11.92 -2.48
N PHE A 121 -10.17 11.27 -2.05
CA PHE A 121 -10.41 9.85 -2.32
C PHE A 121 -10.36 9.56 -3.83
N LEU A 122 -11.12 10.31 -4.63
CA LEU A 122 -11.13 10.20 -6.09
C LEU A 122 -9.71 10.32 -6.69
N SER A 123 -8.93 11.29 -6.22
CA SER A 123 -7.55 11.49 -6.69
C SER A 123 -6.60 10.35 -6.29
N PHE A 124 -6.93 9.62 -5.22
CA PHE A 124 -6.09 8.54 -4.68
C PHE A 124 -6.42 7.16 -5.27
N LEU A 125 -7.63 6.96 -5.80
CA LEU A 125 -8.07 5.70 -6.41
C LEU A 125 -7.07 5.11 -7.43
N PRO A 126 -6.42 5.89 -8.32
CA PRO A 126 -5.42 5.33 -9.24
C PRO A 126 -4.21 4.72 -8.53
N VAL A 127 -3.75 5.32 -7.43
CA VAL A 127 -2.63 4.81 -6.62
C VAL A 127 -3.05 3.51 -5.94
N LEU A 128 -4.24 3.49 -5.33
CA LEU A 128 -4.78 2.31 -4.67
C LEU A 128 -4.93 1.14 -5.65
N ALA A 129 -5.50 1.39 -6.83
CA ALA A 129 -5.64 0.40 -7.89
C ALA A 129 -4.27 -0.15 -8.36
N GLY A 130 -3.26 0.71 -8.50
CA GLY A 130 -1.90 0.27 -8.86
C GLY A 130 -1.26 -0.65 -7.81
N LEU A 131 -1.53 -0.42 -6.53
CA LEU A 131 -1.02 -1.29 -5.47
C LEU A 131 -1.69 -2.67 -5.41
N LEU A 132 -2.94 -2.78 -5.87
CA LEU A 132 -3.65 -4.06 -5.96
C LEU A 132 -2.99 -5.03 -6.95
N THR A 133 -2.31 -4.52 -7.97
CA THR A 133 -1.59 -5.33 -8.97
C THR A 133 -0.11 -5.50 -8.63
N SER A 134 0.33 -5.03 -7.46
CA SER A 134 1.71 -5.15 -7.02
C SER A 134 2.10 -6.61 -6.74
N LYS A 135 3.38 -6.95 -6.99
CA LYS A 135 3.91 -8.29 -6.73
C LYS A 135 3.85 -8.65 -5.24
N ALA A 136 4.10 -7.65 -4.39
CA ALA A 136 4.16 -7.73 -2.94
C ALA A 136 2.74 -7.75 -2.32
N GLU A 137 2.44 -8.80 -1.57
CA GLU A 137 1.11 -8.98 -0.96
C GLU A 137 0.77 -7.84 0.02
N ARG A 138 1.74 -7.37 0.81
CA ARG A 138 1.51 -6.25 1.74
C ARG A 138 0.94 -5.03 1.03
N HIS A 139 1.40 -4.72 -0.17
CA HIS A 139 0.95 -3.54 -0.92
C HIS A 139 -0.54 -3.65 -1.26
N ALA A 140 -0.98 -4.84 -1.67
CA ALA A 140 -2.39 -5.12 -1.91
C ALA A 140 -3.19 -5.03 -0.61
N ILE A 141 -2.71 -5.64 0.48
CA ILE A 141 -3.39 -5.62 1.80
C ILE A 141 -3.64 -4.18 2.26
N VAL A 142 -2.61 -3.33 2.34
CA VAL A 142 -2.79 -1.96 2.85
C VAL A 142 -3.70 -1.12 1.94
N SER A 143 -3.69 -1.39 0.63
CA SER A 143 -4.58 -0.74 -0.33
C SER A 143 -6.03 -1.19 -0.15
N LEU A 144 -6.28 -2.50 -0.02
CA LEU A 144 -7.61 -3.07 0.22
C LEU A 144 -8.21 -2.56 1.53
N GLU A 145 -7.44 -2.55 2.60
CA GLU A 145 -7.89 -2.05 3.90
C GLU A 145 -8.29 -0.57 3.83
N LEU A 146 -7.48 0.28 3.18
CA LEU A 146 -7.82 1.68 3.02
C LEU A 146 -9.04 1.87 2.11
N LEU A 147 -9.18 1.09 1.03
CA LEU A 147 -10.37 1.11 0.17
C LEU A 147 -11.63 0.77 0.97
N LEU A 148 -11.58 -0.26 1.81
CA LEU A 148 -12.68 -0.65 2.69
C LEU A 148 -13.05 0.49 3.66
N ASP A 149 -12.06 1.10 4.32
CA ASP A 149 -12.28 2.21 5.25
C ASP A 149 -12.90 3.43 4.54
N LEU A 150 -12.40 3.79 3.35
CA LEU A 150 -12.92 4.93 2.58
C LEU A 150 -14.30 4.64 1.99
N ILE A 151 -14.61 3.41 1.60
CA ILE A 151 -15.95 3.02 1.16
C ILE A 151 -16.94 3.07 2.32
N LYS A 152 -16.54 2.69 3.55
CA LYS A 152 -17.39 2.86 4.73
C LYS A 152 -17.76 4.33 4.98
N ILE A 153 -16.83 5.26 4.73
CA ILE A 153 -17.04 6.71 4.92
C ILE A 153 -17.84 7.33 3.77
N PHE A 154 -17.40 7.13 2.52
CA PHE A 154 -17.95 7.83 1.35
C PHE A 154 -19.03 7.05 0.60
N GLY A 155 -19.11 5.74 0.80
CA GLY A 155 -20.09 4.86 0.16
C GLY A 155 -21.54 5.32 0.35
N PRO A 156 -21.99 5.66 1.58
CA PRO A 156 -23.34 6.20 1.79
C PRO A 156 -23.61 7.47 0.98
N VAL A 157 -22.64 8.40 0.92
CA VAL A 157 -22.74 9.66 0.17
C VAL A 157 -22.81 9.39 -1.33
N ILE A 158 -21.99 8.47 -1.84
CA ILE A 158 -22.01 8.07 -3.26
C ILE A 158 -23.37 7.47 -3.60
N ARG A 159 -23.83 6.47 -2.85
CA ARG A 159 -25.11 5.80 -3.05
C ARG A 159 -26.27 6.79 -3.05
N SER A 160 -26.39 7.59 -1.99
CA SER A 160 -27.51 8.54 -1.85
C SER A 160 -27.56 9.58 -2.96
N THR A 161 -26.39 9.97 -3.49
CA THR A 161 -26.31 10.96 -4.57
C THR A 161 -26.71 10.33 -5.91
N LEU A 162 -26.29 9.08 -6.17
CA LEU A 162 -26.63 8.37 -7.41
C LEU A 162 -28.10 7.93 -7.45
N SER A 163 -28.70 7.65 -6.29
CA SER A 163 -30.12 7.29 -6.17
C SER A 163 -31.06 8.49 -6.10
N ALA A 164 -30.52 9.71 -5.95
CA ALA A 164 -31.34 10.91 -5.86
C ALA A 164 -32.04 11.17 -7.21
N HIS A 165 -33.36 11.29 -7.17
CA HIS A 165 -34.14 11.71 -8.34
C HIS A 165 -33.80 13.16 -8.65
N SER A 166 -33.53 13.47 -9.93
CA SER A 166 -33.32 14.85 -10.37
C SER A 166 -34.58 15.67 -10.08
N ALA A 167 -34.47 16.65 -9.17
CA ALA A 167 -35.55 17.58 -8.93
C ALA A 167 -35.73 18.47 -10.16
N VAL A 168 -36.99 18.84 -10.47
CA VAL A 168 -37.28 19.80 -11.54
C VAL A 168 -36.71 21.17 -11.15
N GLY A 169 -35.56 21.54 -11.70
CA GLY A 169 -34.88 22.80 -11.41
C GLY A 169 -33.38 22.77 -11.79
N VAL A 170 -32.75 23.95 -11.85
CA VAL A 170 -31.31 24.09 -12.11
C VAL A 170 -30.57 24.19 -10.77
N ASP A 171 -30.23 23.05 -10.19
CA ASP A 171 -29.32 23.00 -9.03
C ASP A 171 -27.90 22.61 -9.49
N ILE A 172 -27.06 23.62 -9.69
CA ILE A 172 -25.66 23.46 -10.11
C ILE A 172 -24.86 22.69 -9.05
N GLN A 173 -25.16 22.87 -7.76
CA GLN A 173 -24.42 22.22 -6.67
C GLN A 173 -24.74 20.73 -6.60
N ALA A 174 -26.02 20.37 -6.74
CA ALA A 174 -26.44 18.97 -6.84
C ALA A 174 -25.79 18.29 -8.05
N GLU A 175 -25.77 18.95 -9.21
CA GLU A 175 -25.14 18.43 -10.43
C GLU A 175 -23.62 18.21 -10.24
N GLN A 176 -22.90 19.16 -9.65
CA GLN A 176 -21.47 19.00 -9.35
C GLN A 176 -21.19 17.87 -8.36
N ARG A 177 -22.05 17.70 -7.34
CA ARG A 177 -21.94 16.57 -6.40
C ARG A 177 -22.19 15.24 -7.11
N LEU A 178 -23.20 15.17 -7.96
CA LEU A 178 -23.50 13.99 -8.78
C LEU A 178 -22.30 13.63 -9.65
N GLN A 179 -21.72 14.59 -10.37
CA GLN A 179 -20.54 14.35 -11.21
C GLN A 179 -19.36 13.76 -10.43
N ARG A 180 -19.06 14.27 -9.23
CA ARG A 180 -17.99 13.74 -8.38
C ARG A 180 -18.28 12.32 -7.91
N CYS A 181 -19.51 12.06 -7.45
CA CYS A 181 -19.92 10.73 -7.00
C CYS A 181 -19.90 9.72 -8.14
N SER A 182 -20.43 10.08 -9.32
CA SER A 182 -20.42 9.23 -10.52
C SER A 182 -19.01 8.90 -10.98
N ARG A 183 -18.08 9.87 -10.96
CA ARG A 183 -16.67 9.61 -11.28
C ARG A 183 -16.03 8.66 -10.28
N CYS A 184 -16.25 8.87 -8.99
CA CYS A 184 -15.75 8.00 -7.93
C CYS A 184 -16.27 6.57 -8.11
N PHE A 185 -17.59 6.42 -8.29
CA PHE A 185 -18.23 5.13 -8.55
C PHE A 185 -17.67 4.42 -9.78
N ASN A 186 -17.51 5.12 -10.90
CA ASN A 186 -16.93 4.55 -12.12
C ASN A 186 -15.48 4.05 -11.92
N HIS A 187 -14.68 4.73 -11.09
CA HIS A 187 -13.35 4.25 -10.73
C HIS A 187 -13.39 3.03 -9.80
N LEU A 188 -14.32 3.00 -8.84
CA LEU A 188 -14.54 1.85 -7.96
C LEU A 188 -14.98 0.60 -8.75
N GLN A 189 -15.82 0.77 -9.77
CA GLN A 189 -16.20 -0.32 -10.68
C GLN A 189 -15.00 -0.89 -11.45
N LYS A 190 -14.05 -0.04 -11.87
CA LYS A 190 -12.80 -0.52 -12.48
C LYS A 190 -11.92 -1.28 -11.49
N ILE A 191 -11.88 -0.83 -10.23
CA ILE A 191 -11.18 -1.56 -9.16
C ILE A 191 -11.80 -2.94 -8.95
N GLN A 192 -13.13 -3.05 -8.98
CA GLN A 192 -13.81 -4.34 -8.83
C GLN A 192 -13.31 -5.40 -9.84
N GLN A 193 -13.03 -4.98 -11.08
CA GLN A 193 -12.52 -5.88 -12.13
C GLN A 193 -11.12 -6.42 -11.83
N VAL A 194 -10.29 -5.69 -11.08
CA VAL A 194 -8.93 -6.14 -10.71
C VAL A 194 -8.89 -6.99 -9.44
N LEU A 195 -10.03 -7.18 -8.74
CA LEU A 195 -10.08 -7.98 -7.52
C LEU A 195 -10.06 -9.48 -7.79
N HIS A 196 -10.56 -9.92 -8.95
CA HIS A 196 -10.67 -11.36 -9.23
C HIS A 196 -9.33 -12.11 -9.12
N PRO A 197 -8.21 -11.64 -9.72
CA PRO A 197 -6.90 -12.27 -9.51
C PRO A 197 -6.43 -12.33 -8.05
N LEU A 198 -6.75 -11.31 -7.24
CA LEU A 198 -6.40 -11.28 -5.81
C LEU A 198 -7.19 -12.32 -5.02
N ILE A 199 -8.48 -12.45 -5.31
CA ILE A 199 -9.35 -13.45 -4.67
C ILE A 199 -8.84 -14.87 -4.94
N MET A 200 -8.35 -15.13 -6.16
CA MET A 200 -7.82 -16.44 -6.55
C MET A 200 -6.46 -16.78 -5.90
N ARG A 201 -5.74 -15.80 -5.35
CA ARG A 201 -4.41 -16.01 -4.73
C ARG A 201 -4.47 -16.69 -3.36
N GLY A 202 -5.64 -16.65 -2.69
CA GLY A 202 -5.79 -17.09 -1.31
C GLY A 202 -5.10 -16.15 -0.30
N GLY A 203 -5.10 -16.54 0.98
CA GLY A 203 -4.48 -15.76 2.05
C GLY A 203 -5.29 -14.53 2.50
N GLN A 204 -4.64 -13.64 3.24
CA GLN A 204 -5.28 -12.46 3.83
C GLN A 204 -5.73 -11.46 2.76
N SER A 205 -4.93 -11.26 1.71
CA SER A 205 -5.28 -10.39 0.59
C SER A 205 -6.57 -10.84 -0.13
N ALA A 206 -6.77 -12.15 -0.29
CA ALA A 206 -7.99 -12.69 -0.89
C ALA A 206 -9.23 -12.43 -0.03
N GLN A 207 -9.14 -12.60 1.29
CA GLN A 207 -10.26 -12.33 2.22
C GLN A 207 -10.70 -10.87 2.15
N LEU A 208 -9.74 -9.94 2.20
CA LEU A 208 -10.01 -8.51 2.07
C LEU A 208 -10.55 -8.14 0.68
N ALA A 209 -10.06 -8.78 -0.38
CA ALA A 209 -10.56 -8.58 -1.74
C ALA A 209 -12.01 -9.08 -1.90
N GLN A 210 -12.38 -10.18 -1.24
CA GLN A 210 -13.76 -10.66 -1.20
C GLN A 210 -14.67 -9.67 -0.45
N GLU A 211 -14.25 -9.20 0.73
CA GLU A 211 -14.99 -8.19 1.51
C GLU A 211 -15.20 -6.91 0.69
N LEU A 212 -14.15 -6.45 0.01
CA LEU A 212 -14.22 -5.28 -0.85
C LEU A 212 -15.16 -5.51 -2.03
N ASN A 213 -15.11 -6.68 -2.67
CA ASN A 213 -15.98 -7.02 -3.80
C ASN A 213 -17.47 -7.00 -3.40
N LEU A 214 -17.80 -7.51 -2.21
CA LEU A 214 -19.16 -7.44 -1.66
C LEU A 214 -19.58 -5.99 -1.37
N SER A 215 -18.72 -5.22 -0.69
CA SER A 215 -18.97 -3.80 -0.39
C SER A 215 -19.21 -2.96 -1.65
N LEU A 216 -18.48 -3.27 -2.73
CA LEU A 216 -18.64 -2.64 -4.04
C LEU A 216 -19.92 -3.09 -4.74
N HIS A 217 -20.27 -4.37 -4.67
CA HIS A 217 -21.53 -4.87 -5.22
C HIS A 217 -22.74 -4.20 -4.56
N ASP A 218 -22.70 -4.05 -3.23
CA ASP A 218 -23.74 -3.36 -2.49
C ASP A 218 -23.90 -1.92 -2.98
N LEU A 219 -22.83 -1.22 -3.35
CA LEU A 219 -22.92 0.15 -3.90
C LEU A 219 -23.61 0.22 -5.26
N VAL A 220 -23.59 -0.86 -6.05
CA VAL A 220 -24.20 -0.94 -7.39
C VAL A 220 -25.70 -1.19 -7.31
N VAL A 221 -26.16 -1.93 -6.30
CA VAL A 221 -27.59 -2.15 -6.06
C VAL A 221 -28.19 -0.83 -5.54
N ILE A 222 -28.65 -0.01 -6.48
CA ILE A 222 -29.46 1.21 -6.27
C ILE A 222 -30.93 0.83 -6.34
#